data_AF-A0A811T3Y6-F1
#
_entry.id   AF-A0A811T3Y6-F1
#
_cell.length_a   1.000
_cell.length_b   1.000
_cell.length_c   1.000
_cell.angle_alpha   90.00
_cell.angle_beta   90.00
_cell.angle_gamma   90.00
#
_symmetry.space_group_name_H-M   'P 1'
#
loop_
_entity.id
_entity.type
_entity.pdbx_description
1 polymer ?
#
loop_
_entity_poly.entity_id
_entity_poly.type
_entity_poly.pdbx_seq_one_letter_code
_entity_poly.pdbx_strand_id
1 'polypeptide(L)' 'MFLYDWCAVVNLHGDVNHDCAITPTDAAIVLGMAVRGKYDANADVSGDGKVTSLDALMILQAAVGAMDLS' A
#
# COMPACT_ATOMS: atom_id res chain seq x y z
N MET A 1 -4.77 3.39 -30.63
CA MET A 1 -3.55 2.70 -30.20
C MET A 1 -3.54 2.76 -28.67
N PHE A 2 -4.09 1.74 -28.02
CA PHE A 2 -4.29 1.73 -26.56
C PHE A 2 -2.97 1.33 -25.91
N LEU A 3 -2.21 2.31 -25.43
CA LEU A 3 -1.02 2.05 -24.63
C LEU A 3 -1.49 1.67 -23.23
N TYR A 4 -1.24 0.42 -22.90
CA TYR A 4 -1.45 -0.22 -21.61
C TYR A 4 -1.11 0.75 -20.47
N ASP A 5 -2.03 0.88 -19.54
CA ASP A 5 -1.81 1.59 -18.29
C ASP A 5 -0.67 0.88 -17.55
N TRP A 6 0.56 1.40 -17.68
CA TRP A 6 1.78 0.79 -17.16
C TRP A 6 1.71 0.55 -15.64
N CYS A 7 0.85 1.30 -14.98
CA CYS A 7 0.47 1.16 -13.59
C CYS A 7 -0.09 -0.22 -13.22
N ALA A 8 -1.04 -0.72 -14.03
CA ALA A 8 -1.79 -1.94 -13.70
C ALA A 8 -0.96 -3.23 -13.85
N VAL A 9 0.21 -3.15 -14.49
CA VAL A 9 1.09 -4.31 -14.73
C VAL A 9 2.06 -4.52 -13.56
N VAL A 10 2.39 -3.47 -12.81
CA VAL A 10 3.16 -3.54 -11.57
C VAL A 10 2.19 -3.58 -10.40
N ASN A 11 1.99 -4.78 -9.84
CA ASN A 11 1.27 -4.93 -8.58
C ASN A 11 2.15 -4.37 -7.45
N LEU A 12 2.06 -3.07 -7.20
CA LEU A 12 2.83 -2.38 -6.18
C LEU A 12 2.24 -2.72 -4.81
N HIS A 13 2.91 -3.58 -4.07
CA HIS A 13 2.48 -3.97 -2.73
C HIS A 13 2.52 -2.73 -1.81
N GLY A 14 1.39 -2.36 -1.23
CA GLY A 14 1.23 -1.10 -0.48
C GLY A 14 0.56 0.06 -1.23
N ASP A 15 0.36 -0.03 -2.55
CA ASP A 15 -0.43 0.96 -3.32
C ASP A 15 -1.92 0.62 -3.18
N VAL A 16 -2.60 1.33 -2.28
CA VAL A 16 -3.98 1.04 -1.90
C VAL A 16 -4.99 2.00 -2.53
N ASN A 17 -4.52 3.08 -3.15
CA ASN A 17 -5.36 4.00 -3.90
C ASN A 17 -5.26 3.79 -5.42
N HIS A 18 -4.36 2.91 -5.87
CA HIS A 18 -4.08 2.55 -7.26
C HIS A 18 -3.65 3.75 -8.11
N ASP A 19 -2.85 4.64 -7.53
CA ASP A 19 -2.28 5.81 -8.22
C ASP A 19 -0.85 5.58 -8.74
N CYS A 20 -0.39 4.33 -8.67
CA CYS A 20 0.91 3.87 -9.19
C CYS A 20 2.11 4.38 -8.39
N ALA A 21 1.90 4.87 -7.18
CA ALA A 21 2.95 5.38 -6.32
C ALA A 21 2.74 4.93 -4.87
N ILE A 22 3.81 4.50 -4.21
CA ILE A 22 3.79 4.33 -2.76
C ILE A 22 4.03 5.70 -2.13
N THR A 23 3.00 6.27 -1.51
CA THR A 23 3.06 7.60 -0.91
C THR A 23 2.58 7.58 0.56
N PRO A 24 2.79 8.67 1.32
CA PRO A 24 2.15 8.81 2.63
C PRO A 24 0.60 8.79 2.56
N THR A 25 0.01 9.01 1.37
CA THR A 25 -1.44 8.89 1.17
C THR A 25 -1.90 7.46 1.37
N ASP A 26 -1.17 6.49 0.85
CA ASP A 26 -1.45 5.06 1.00
C ASP A 26 -1.39 4.65 2.47
N ALA A 27 -0.34 5.08 3.18
CA ALA A 27 -0.21 4.86 4.61
C ALA A 27 -1.40 5.43 5.41
N ALA A 28 -1.89 6.62 5.05
CA ALA A 28 -3.05 7.21 5.71
C ALA A 28 -4.34 6.43 5.44
N ILE A 29 -4.51 5.89 4.22
CA ILE A 29 -5.64 5.03 3.87
C ILE A 29 -5.59 3.73 4.67
N VAL A 30 -4.41 3.08 4.76
CA VAL A 30 -4.19 1.86 5.55
C VAL A 30 -4.47 2.08 7.04
N LEU A 31 -4.03 3.22 7.60
CA LEU A 31 -4.38 3.58 8.98
C LEU A 31 -5.89 3.72 9.18
N GLY A 32 -6.58 4.32 8.21
CA GLY A 32 -8.04 4.40 8.21
C GLY A 32 -8.72 3.03 8.12
N MET A 33 -8.13 2.08 7.38
CA MET A 33 -8.63 0.69 7.31
C MET A 33 -8.45 -0.05 8.63
N ALA A 34 -7.29 0.10 9.29
CA ALA A 34 -7.01 -0.49 10.59
C ALA A 34 -8.04 -0.06 11.65
N VAL A 35 -8.39 1.24 11.69
CA VAL A 35 -9.41 1.78 12.61
C VAL A 35 -10.81 1.21 12.31
N ARG A 36 -11.11 0.92 11.04
CA ARG A 36 -12.41 0.41 10.60
C ARG A 36 -12.49 -1.13 10.62
N GLY A 37 -11.41 -1.82 10.97
CA GLY A 37 -11.32 -3.27 10.91
C GLY A 37 -11.50 -3.84 9.49
N LYS A 38 -11.11 -3.08 8.46
CA LYS A 38 -11.12 -3.53 7.08
C LYS A 38 -9.83 -4.28 6.76
N TYR A 39 -9.96 -5.35 5.99
CA TYR A 39 -8.83 -6.10 5.46
C TYR A 39 -8.71 -5.87 3.95
N ASP A 40 -7.48 -5.68 3.50
CA ASP A 40 -7.10 -5.62 2.10
C ASP A 40 -5.71 -6.26 1.97
N ALA A 41 -5.53 -7.16 0.99
CA ALA A 41 -4.26 -7.84 0.78
C ALA A 41 -3.14 -6.87 0.36
N ASN A 42 -3.46 -5.80 -0.36
CA ASN A 42 -2.46 -4.78 -0.73
C ASN A 42 -2.07 -3.89 0.45
N ALA A 43 -2.88 -3.89 1.51
CA ALA A 43 -2.64 -3.14 2.72
C ALA A 43 -2.01 -3.96 3.85
N ASP A 44 -2.03 -5.29 3.77
CA ASP A 44 -1.35 -6.21 4.69
C ASP A 44 0.09 -6.44 4.20
N VAL A 45 0.91 -5.39 4.28
CA VAL A 45 2.31 -5.45 3.85
C VAL A 45 3.19 -6.22 4.82
N SER A 46 2.73 -6.46 6.06
CA SER A 46 3.43 -7.31 7.02
C SER A 46 3.18 -8.81 6.78
N GLY A 47 2.08 -9.18 6.13
CA GLY A 47 1.69 -10.55 5.83
C GLY A 47 1.17 -11.32 7.06
N ASP A 48 0.68 -10.61 8.08
CA ASP A 48 0.21 -11.22 9.34
C ASP A 48 -1.30 -11.57 9.31
N GLY A 49 -1.97 -11.30 8.19
CA GLY A 49 -3.39 -11.53 7.97
C GLY A 49 -4.27 -10.42 8.55
N LYS A 50 -3.70 -9.27 8.92
CA LYS A 50 -4.41 -8.12 9.49
C LYS A 50 -3.86 -6.83 8.90
N VAL A 51 -4.75 -5.85 8.80
CA VAL A 51 -4.35 -4.47 8.47
C VAL A 51 -4.32 -3.67 9.75
N THR A 52 -3.12 -3.26 10.15
CA THR A 52 -2.87 -2.54 11.39
C THR A 52 -2.07 -1.25 11.15
N SER A 53 -1.81 -0.49 12.21
CA SER A 53 -0.91 0.66 12.13
C SER A 53 0.53 0.27 11.79
N LEU A 54 0.91 -1.00 11.97
CA LEU A 54 2.22 -1.51 11.54
C LEU A 54 2.34 -1.48 10.02
N ASP A 55 1.32 -1.96 9.32
CA ASP A 55 1.30 -1.98 7.86
C ASP A 55 1.32 -0.56 7.27
N ALA A 56 0.56 0.36 7.89
CA ALA A 56 0.60 1.78 7.54
C ALA A 56 2.00 2.38 7.73
N LEU A 57 2.68 2.05 8.83
CA LEU A 57 4.04 2.51 9.10
C LEU A 57 5.03 1.93 8.08
N MET A 58 4.83 0.68 7.67
CA MET A 58 5.64 0.06 6.64
C MET A 58 5.47 0.79 5.30
N ILE A 59 4.24 1.02 4.85
CA ILE A 59 3.98 1.79 3.62
C ILE A 59 4.60 3.20 3.70
N LEU A 60 4.54 3.86 4.85
CA LEU A 60 5.17 5.18 5.04
C LEU A 60 6.70 5.15 4.91
N GLN A 61 7.36 4.10 5.44
CA GLN A 61 8.81 3.94 5.28
C GLN A 61 9.20 3.65 3.83
N ALA A 62 8.38 2.87 3.11
CA ALA A 62 8.58 2.62 1.69
C ALA A 62 8.42 3.90 0.85
N ALA A 63 7.42 4.73 1.18
CA ALA A 63 7.15 6.00 0.50
C ALA A 63 8.32 7.01 0.58
N VAL A 64 9.13 6.95 1.64
CA VAL A 64 10.32 7.81 1.78
C VAL A 64 11.61 7.16 1.28
N GLY A 65 11.51 5.99 0.63
CA GLY A 65 12.64 5.23 0.10
C GLY A 65 13.51 4.61 1.19
N ALA A 66 13.00 4.47 2.41
CA ALA A 66 13.73 3.82 3.51
C ALA A 66 13.69 2.28 3.39
N MET A 67 12.75 1.73 2.63
CA MET A 67 12.67 0.29 2.35
C MET A 67 11.94 -0.03 1.05
N ASP A 68 12.24 -1.20 0.48
CA ASP A 68 11.57 -1.75 -0.69
C ASP A 68 10.55 -2.80 -0.25
N LEU A 69 9.33 -2.76 -0.81
CA LEU A 69 8.23 -3.68 -0.48
C LEU A 69 8.13 -4.83 -1.49
N SER A 70 9.29 -5.33 -1.94
CA SER A 70 9.43 -6.36 -2.99
C SER A 70 8.74 -7.68 -2.65
#